data_AF-A0A8V8TQL7-F1
#
_entry.id   AF-A0A8V8TQL7-F1
#
_cell.length_a   1.000
_cell.length_b   1.000
_cell.length_c   1.000
_cell.angle_alpha   90.00
_cell.angle_beta   90.00
_cell.angle_gamma   90.00
#
_symmetry.space_group_name_H-M   'P 1'
#
loop_
_entity.id
_entity.type
_entity.pdbx_description
1 polymer ?
#
loop_
_entity_poly.entity_id
_entity_poly.type
_entity_poly.pdbx_seq_one_letter_code
_entity_poly.pdbx_strand_id
1 'polypeptide(L)'
;MSTASAASSSSSSSAGEMIEAPSQVLNFEEIDYKEIEVEEVSSRSSSPSVRMITTSGPTSEKPTRSHPWTPDDSTDTNGSDNSIPMAYLTLDHQLQPLAPCPNSKESMAVFEQHCKMAQEYMKVQTEIALLLQRKQELVAELDQDEKDQQNTSRLVQEHKKLLDENKSLSTYYQQCKKQLEVIRSQQQKRQGTS
;
A
#
# COMPACT_ATOMS: atom_id res chain seq x y z
N MET A 1 1.82 47.68 -39.85
CA MET A 1 1.51 46.42 -39.14
C MET A 1 2.30 45.32 -39.83
N SER A 2 3.27 44.76 -39.12
CA SER A 2 4.33 43.91 -39.68
C SER A 2 3.85 42.51 -40.05
N THR A 3 4.33 42.00 -41.18
CA THR A 3 4.21 40.60 -41.63
C THR A 3 5.57 40.11 -42.11
N ALA A 4 6.08 39.04 -41.49
CA ALA A 4 7.13 38.09 -41.92
C ALA A 4 7.60 37.39 -40.63
N SER A 5 8.00 36.12 -40.57
CA SER A 5 8.04 35.00 -41.49
C SER A 5 8.30 33.77 -40.62
N ALA A 6 7.87 32.60 -41.09
CA ALA A 6 8.19 31.31 -40.51
C ALA A 6 9.70 31.01 -40.54
N ALA A 7 10.20 30.36 -39.49
CA ALA A 7 11.44 29.59 -39.50
C ALA A 7 11.18 28.22 -38.88
N SER A 8 11.25 27.21 -39.75
CA SER A 8 11.32 25.79 -39.40
C SER A 8 12.72 25.46 -38.89
N SER A 9 12.83 24.63 -37.85
CA SER A 9 14.07 23.91 -37.55
C SER A 9 13.74 22.57 -36.88
N SER A 10 13.64 21.57 -37.77
CA SER A 10 14.15 20.20 -37.66
C SER A 10 14.79 19.74 -36.32
N SER A 11 14.13 18.75 -35.72
CA SER A 11 14.66 17.44 -35.29
C SER A 11 16.02 17.34 -34.60
N SER A 12 15.99 16.89 -33.34
CA SER A 12 16.74 15.71 -32.94
C SER A 12 15.96 14.93 -31.88
N SER A 13 15.50 13.75 -32.28
CA SER A 13 15.10 12.66 -31.40
C SER A 13 16.32 12.24 -30.58
N SER A 14 16.40 12.64 -29.31
CA SER A 14 17.32 12.00 -28.37
C SER A 14 16.61 10.78 -27.83
N ALA A 15 17.09 9.63 -28.28
CA ALA A 15 16.65 8.30 -27.92
C ALA A 15 16.63 8.11 -26.41
N GLY A 16 15.77 7.18 -25.98
CA GLY A 16 15.58 6.83 -24.58
C GLY A 16 16.90 6.46 -23.92
N GLU A 17 17.30 7.28 -22.98
CA GLU A 17 18.23 6.89 -21.94
C GLU A 17 17.37 6.15 -20.90
N MET A 18 17.06 4.89 -21.21
CA MET A 18 16.61 3.96 -20.17
C MET A 18 17.80 3.84 -19.24
N ILE A 19 17.67 4.43 -18.06
CA ILE A 19 18.60 4.20 -16.97
C ILE A 19 18.47 2.71 -16.68
N GLU A 20 19.38 1.94 -17.28
CA GLU A 20 19.65 0.55 -16.99
C GLU A 20 20.07 0.53 -15.52
N ALA A 21 19.08 0.35 -14.64
CA ALA A 21 19.36 0.01 -13.26
C ALA A 21 20.18 -1.28 -13.32
N PRO A 22 21.44 -1.29 -12.82
CA PRO A 22 22.17 -2.52 -12.75
C PRO A 22 21.36 -3.46 -11.87
N SER A 23 20.75 -4.46 -12.50
CA SER A 23 20.16 -5.61 -11.83
C SER A 23 21.30 -6.36 -11.20
N GLN A 24 21.76 -5.86 -10.05
CA GLN A 24 22.42 -6.69 -9.07
C GLN A 24 21.33 -7.65 -8.63
N VAL A 25 21.31 -8.81 -9.28
CA VAL A 25 20.71 -10.03 -8.76
C VAL A 25 21.38 -10.20 -7.40
N LEU A 26 20.75 -9.63 -6.37
CA LEU A 26 20.98 -10.07 -5.03
C LEU A 26 20.45 -11.49 -5.06
N ASN A 27 21.37 -12.44 -5.24
CA ASN A 27 21.18 -13.79 -4.75
C ASN A 27 21.07 -13.65 -3.24
N PHE A 28 19.92 -13.17 -2.76
CA PHE A 28 19.37 -13.72 -1.56
C PHE A 28 19.13 -15.17 -1.93
N GLU A 29 19.88 -16.09 -1.33
CA GLU A 29 19.28 -17.39 -1.05
C GLU A 29 17.84 -17.09 -0.61
N GLU A 30 16.88 -17.48 -1.44
CA GLU A 30 15.47 -17.47 -1.11
C GLU A 30 15.38 -18.39 0.09
N ILE A 31 15.45 -17.80 1.29
CA ILE A 31 15.15 -18.52 2.51
C ILE A 31 13.72 -18.98 2.29
N ASP A 32 13.53 -20.29 2.14
CA ASP A 32 12.21 -20.88 1.94
C ASP A 32 11.43 -20.73 3.24
N TYR A 33 10.77 -19.58 3.39
CA TYR A 33 9.95 -19.25 4.55
C TYR A 33 8.68 -20.10 4.64
N LYS A 34 8.46 -21.07 3.72
CA LYS A 34 7.40 -22.07 3.87
C LYS A 34 7.68 -23.03 5.04
N GLU A 35 8.91 -23.07 5.55
CA GLU A 35 9.30 -23.86 6.73
C GLU A 35 9.54 -22.98 7.97
N ILE A 36 8.85 -21.85 8.08
CA ILE A 36 8.59 -21.24 9.39
C ILE A 36 7.13 -21.53 9.71
N GLU A 37 6.87 -22.76 10.18
CA GLU A 37 5.63 -23.04 10.92
C GLU A 37 5.68 -22.21 12.21
N VAL A 38 5.25 -20.95 12.13
CA VAL A 38 4.79 -20.25 13.31
C VAL A 38 3.46 -20.91 13.63
N GLU A 39 3.47 -21.89 14.54
CA GLU A 39 2.25 -22.49 15.07
C GLU A 39 1.27 -21.34 15.40
N GLU A 40 0.13 -21.38 14.72
CA GLU A 40 -0.94 -20.41 14.87
C GLU A 40 -1.40 -20.44 16.33
N VAL A 41 -0.95 -19.47 17.14
CA VAL A 41 -1.45 -19.28 18.50
C VAL A 41 -2.88 -18.76 18.44
N SER A 42 -3.81 -19.66 18.15
CA SER A 42 -5.25 -19.45 18.20
C SER A 42 -5.67 -19.15 19.64
N SER A 43 -5.52 -17.89 20.06
CA SER A 43 -6.07 -17.36 21.30
C SER A 43 -7.28 -16.49 21.00
N ARG A 44 -8.44 -17.15 21.11
CA ARG A 44 -9.81 -16.62 21.14
C ARG A 44 -9.88 -15.17 21.63
N SER A 45 -9.99 -14.21 20.71
CA SER A 45 -10.32 -12.82 21.05
C SER A 45 -11.78 -12.74 21.49
N SER A 46 -12.05 -12.73 22.80
CA SER A 46 -13.33 -12.28 23.32
C SER A 46 -13.43 -10.76 23.17
N SER A 47 -14.08 -10.29 22.11
CA SER A 47 -14.44 -8.87 21.94
C SER A 47 -15.56 -8.48 22.90
N PRO A 48 -15.47 -7.37 23.64
CA PRO A 48 -16.62 -6.85 24.40
C PRO A 48 -17.59 -6.14 23.45
N SER A 49 -18.86 -6.50 23.58
CA SER A 49 -19.99 -5.94 22.82
C SER A 49 -20.12 -4.42 23.03
N VAL A 50 -20.01 -3.65 21.95
CA VAL A 50 -20.33 -2.22 21.91
C VAL A 50 -21.85 -2.05 22.10
N ARG A 51 -22.27 -1.34 23.15
CA ARG A 51 -23.65 -0.85 23.28
C ARG A 51 -23.72 0.60 22.85
N MET A 52 -24.55 0.86 21.85
CA MET A 52 -24.95 2.19 21.39
C MET A 52 -25.80 2.88 22.46
N ILE A 53 -25.36 4.06 22.91
CA ILE A 53 -26.24 5.00 23.63
C ILE A 53 -26.46 6.24 22.75
N THR A 54 -27.67 6.32 22.20
CA THR A 54 -28.26 7.54 21.69
C THR A 54 -28.75 8.39 22.86
N THR A 55 -28.45 9.70 22.92
CA THR A 55 -29.41 10.79 23.23
C THR A 55 -28.70 12.15 23.23
N SER A 56 -29.17 13.05 22.34
CA SER A 56 -29.33 14.52 22.45
C SER A 56 -28.58 15.34 23.52
N GLY A 57 -27.94 16.45 23.09
CA GLY A 57 -27.41 17.56 23.94
C GLY A 57 -28.50 18.41 24.65
N PRO A 58 -28.23 19.64 25.18
CA PRO A 58 -27.15 20.61 24.85
C PRO A 58 -26.48 21.40 26.02
N THR A 59 -25.41 22.16 25.68
CA THR A 59 -24.91 23.46 26.22
C THR A 59 -24.55 23.71 27.71
N SER A 60 -23.34 24.28 27.87
CA SER A 60 -22.98 25.46 28.70
C SER A 60 -22.26 25.30 30.07
N GLU A 61 -21.14 26.03 30.15
CA GLU A 61 -20.54 26.77 31.30
C GLU A 61 -19.36 26.17 32.10
N LYS A 62 -18.23 26.92 32.02
CA LYS A 62 -17.11 26.96 33.00
C LYS A 62 -17.58 27.71 34.26
N PRO A 63 -16.99 27.48 35.47
CA PRO A 63 -15.88 28.37 35.91
C PRO A 63 -14.80 27.77 36.86
N THR A 64 -13.54 28.16 36.57
CA THR A 64 -12.47 28.71 37.44
C THR A 64 -11.85 27.99 38.66
N ARG A 65 -10.50 27.90 38.60
CA ARG A 65 -9.46 28.23 39.62
C ARG A 65 -8.98 27.14 40.62
N SER A 66 -7.76 26.65 40.38
CA SER A 66 -6.59 26.84 41.28
C SER A 66 -5.29 26.35 40.62
N HIS A 67 -4.25 27.19 40.61
CA HIS A 67 -2.84 26.79 40.44
C HIS A 67 -2.25 26.59 41.85
N PRO A 68 -1.27 25.68 42.08
CA PRO A 68 0.13 26.12 42.00
C PRO A 68 1.22 25.05 41.68
N TRP A 69 2.31 25.55 41.08
CA TRP A 69 3.73 25.21 41.28
C TRP A 69 4.47 23.98 40.68
N THR A 70 5.59 24.34 40.02
CA THR A 70 6.92 23.71 39.81
C THR A 70 7.09 22.41 38.99
N PRO A 71 7.93 22.43 37.94
CA PRO A 71 8.67 21.26 37.46
C PRO A 71 10.16 21.37 37.84
N ASP A 72 10.56 20.74 38.92
CA ASP A 72 11.90 20.17 39.07
C ASP A 72 11.86 19.12 40.19
N ASP A 73 11.88 17.83 39.82
CA ASP A 73 12.76 16.86 40.46
C ASP A 73 12.83 15.58 39.61
N SER A 74 14.06 15.29 39.23
CA SER A 74 14.62 14.01 38.80
C SER A 74 13.85 12.82 39.35
N THR A 75 13.06 12.19 38.49
CA THR A 75 12.48 10.88 38.78
C THR A 75 13.19 9.86 37.91
N ASP A 76 14.35 9.40 38.41
CA ASP A 76 14.80 8.02 38.20
C ASP A 76 13.73 7.08 38.78
N THR A 77 12.59 6.99 38.09
CA THR A 77 11.51 6.08 38.47
C THR A 77 11.86 4.73 37.87
N ASN A 78 12.71 4.02 38.60
CA ASN A 78 12.39 2.68 39.08
C ASN A 78 11.81 1.75 38.00
N GLY A 79 12.68 0.91 37.45
CA GLY A 79 12.35 -0.20 36.54
C GLY A 79 11.31 -1.15 37.11
N SER A 80 10.05 -0.77 36.99
CA SER A 80 8.88 -1.49 37.50
C SER A 80 7.77 -1.60 36.46
N ASP A 81 8.10 -1.41 35.18
CA ASP A 81 7.31 -1.93 34.04
C ASP A 81 7.46 -3.45 33.94
N ASN A 82 7.31 -4.12 35.07
CA ASN A 82 7.46 -5.55 35.30
C ASN A 82 6.17 -6.29 34.92
N SER A 83 5.57 -5.92 33.78
CA SER A 83 4.49 -6.69 33.15
C SER A 83 5.06 -8.01 32.60
N ILE A 84 5.45 -8.87 33.53
CA ILE A 84 6.07 -10.18 33.34
C ILE A 84 5.21 -11.23 34.07
N PRO A 85 3.90 -11.31 33.77
CA PRO A 85 3.25 -12.64 33.83
C PRO A 85 2.77 -13.22 32.50
N MET A 86 2.29 -12.40 31.55
CA MET A 86 1.55 -12.96 30.40
C MET A 86 2.45 -13.42 29.24
N ALA A 87 3.55 -12.73 28.97
CA ALA A 87 4.40 -13.01 27.80
C ALA A 87 5.13 -14.36 27.87
N TYR A 88 5.41 -14.90 29.06
CA TYR A 88 5.97 -16.25 29.17
C TYR A 88 4.88 -17.33 29.14
N LEU A 89 3.63 -17.02 29.51
CA LEU A 89 2.53 -17.99 29.45
C LEU A 89 2.15 -18.32 28.01
N THR A 90 2.50 -17.46 27.05
CA THR A 90 2.33 -17.69 25.61
C THR A 90 3.51 -18.46 24.99
N LEU A 91 4.61 -18.66 25.73
CA LEU A 91 5.70 -19.54 25.28
C LEU A 91 5.28 -21.00 25.42
N ASP A 92 5.84 -21.85 24.54
CA ASP A 92 5.80 -23.30 24.73
C ASP A 92 6.29 -23.65 26.14
N HIS A 93 5.66 -24.65 26.75
CA HIS A 93 5.89 -25.02 28.13
C HIS A 93 7.36 -25.33 28.42
N GLN A 94 8.10 -25.89 27.45
CA GLN A 94 9.53 -26.18 27.61
C GLN A 94 10.41 -24.92 27.65
N LEU A 95 9.90 -23.80 27.15
CA LEU A 95 10.61 -22.51 27.08
C LEU A 95 10.23 -21.56 28.22
N GLN A 96 9.31 -21.97 29.10
CA GLN A 96 8.91 -21.17 30.26
C GLN A 96 10.01 -21.15 31.33
N PRO A 97 10.26 -20.02 32.01
CA PRO A 97 11.23 -19.95 33.10
C PRO A 97 10.89 -20.93 34.23
N LEU A 98 11.88 -21.71 34.66
CA LEU A 98 11.76 -22.59 35.84
C LEU A 98 11.66 -21.76 37.12
N ALA A 99 10.87 -22.22 38.09
CA ALA A 99 10.76 -21.52 39.37
C ALA A 99 12.12 -21.41 40.09
N PRO A 100 12.53 -20.22 40.55
CA PRO A 100 13.83 -20.05 41.19
C PRO A 100 13.86 -20.67 42.60
N CYS A 101 15.04 -21.12 43.02
CA CYS A 101 15.31 -21.59 44.38
C CYS A 101 15.52 -20.41 45.34
N PRO A 102 14.67 -20.20 46.37
CA PRO A 102 14.69 -18.97 47.18
C PRO A 102 15.97 -18.72 47.98
N ASN A 103 16.75 -19.76 48.26
CA ASN A 103 17.99 -19.70 49.02
C ASN A 103 19.25 -19.57 48.13
N SER A 104 19.10 -19.57 46.80
CA SER A 104 20.20 -19.43 45.86
C SER A 104 20.10 -18.11 45.11
N LYS A 105 21.09 -17.23 45.31
CA LYS A 105 21.19 -15.97 44.58
C LYS A 105 21.37 -16.17 43.08
N GLU A 106 22.12 -17.21 42.69
CA GLU A 106 22.36 -17.55 41.29
C GLU A 106 21.08 -18.00 40.59
N SER A 107 20.28 -18.84 41.23
CA SER A 107 19.01 -19.31 40.67
C SER A 107 18.03 -18.15 40.44
N MET A 108 17.99 -17.18 41.36
CA MET A 108 17.17 -15.97 41.19
C MET A 108 17.61 -15.17 39.96
N ALA A 109 18.92 -14.94 39.80
CA ALA A 109 19.46 -14.17 38.68
C ALA A 109 19.20 -14.85 37.32
N VAL A 110 19.35 -16.17 37.24
CA VAL A 110 19.05 -16.94 36.00
C VAL A 110 17.57 -16.82 35.62
N PHE A 111 16.66 -16.93 36.59
CA PHE A 111 15.22 -16.75 36.34
C PHE A 111 14.91 -15.34 35.82
N GLU A 112 15.45 -14.30 36.46
CA GLU A 112 15.26 -12.91 36.03
C GLU A 112 15.80 -12.67 34.61
N GLN A 113 16.95 -13.25 34.28
CA GLN A 113 17.52 -13.17 32.94
C GLN A 113 16.62 -13.88 31.91
N HIS A 114 16.15 -15.09 32.20
CA HIS A 114 15.25 -15.84 31.32
C HIS A 114 13.98 -15.04 31.06
N CYS A 115 13.39 -14.43 32.09
CA CYS A 115 12.24 -13.55 31.96
C CYS A 115 12.49 -12.39 30.97
N LYS A 116 13.67 -11.79 30.96
CA LYS A 116 14.03 -10.73 30.02
C LYS A 116 14.19 -11.25 28.59
N MET A 117 14.89 -12.38 28.42
CA MET A 117 15.07 -13.01 27.10
C MET A 117 13.74 -13.46 26.50
N ALA A 118 12.84 -14.03 27.31
CA ALA A 118 11.49 -14.41 26.92
C ALA A 118 10.69 -13.23 26.36
N GLN A 119 10.80 -12.05 26.99
CA GLN A 119 10.13 -10.85 26.49
C GLN A 119 10.71 -10.38 25.16
N GLU A 120 12.03 -10.35 25.03
CA GLU A 120 12.69 -9.97 23.78
C GLU A 120 12.29 -10.92 22.65
N TYR A 121 12.29 -12.22 22.92
CA TYR A 121 11.82 -13.24 21.98
C TYR A 121 10.37 -12.97 21.52
N MET A 122 9.46 -12.64 22.44
CA MET A 122 8.07 -12.31 22.07
C MET A 122 7.95 -11.04 21.23
N LYS A 123 8.78 -10.03 21.48
CA LYS A 123 8.85 -8.82 20.65
C LYS A 123 9.32 -9.15 19.24
N VAL A 124 10.39 -9.93 19.12
CA VAL A 124 10.92 -10.38 17.82
C VAL A 124 9.90 -11.25 17.08
N GLN A 125 9.21 -12.17 17.76
CA GLN A 125 8.15 -12.98 17.17
C GLN A 125 7.02 -12.11 16.59
N THR A 126 6.60 -11.08 17.34
CA THR A 126 5.59 -10.12 16.88
C THR A 126 6.09 -9.35 15.65
N GLU A 127 7.35 -8.90 15.66
CA GLU A 127 7.96 -8.19 14.53
C GLU A 127 8.04 -9.07 13.28
N ILE A 128 8.46 -10.34 13.41
CA ILE A 128 8.47 -11.31 12.32
C ILE A 128 7.07 -11.45 11.72
N ALA A 129 6.03 -11.61 12.56
CA ALA A 129 4.66 -11.74 12.09
C ALA A 129 4.20 -10.49 11.30
N LEU A 130 4.50 -9.29 11.80
CA LEU A 130 4.16 -8.03 11.12
C LEU A 130 4.91 -7.88 9.78
N LEU A 131 6.20 -8.25 9.74
CA LEU A 131 7.00 -8.22 8.51
C LEU A 131 6.48 -9.22 7.47
N LEU A 132 6.09 -10.43 7.90
CA LEU A 132 5.48 -11.42 7.03
C LEU A 132 4.14 -10.94 6.46
N GLN A 133 3.30 -10.33 7.29
CA GLN A 133 2.06 -9.71 6.84
C GLN A 133 2.34 -8.61 5.80
N ARG A 134 3.27 -7.68 6.11
CA ARG A 134 3.59 -6.58 5.20
C ARG A 134 4.15 -7.08 3.87
N LYS A 135 4.96 -8.14 3.88
CA LYS A 135 5.44 -8.81 2.67
C LYS A 135 4.28 -9.32 1.81
N GLN A 136 3.29 -9.99 2.42
CA GLN A 136 2.12 -10.49 1.69
C GLN A 136 1.30 -9.35 1.07
N GLU A 137 1.12 -8.24 1.78
CA GLU A 137 0.44 -7.05 1.26
C GLU A 137 1.17 -6.47 0.04
N LEU A 138 2.50 -6.35 0.11
CA LEU A 138 3.31 -5.83 -1.00
C LEU A 138 3.26 -6.74 -2.23
N VAL A 139 3.27 -8.06 -2.03
CA VAL A 139 3.10 -9.02 -3.15
C VAL A 139 1.73 -8.84 -3.81
N ALA A 140 0.66 -8.71 -3.01
CA ALA A 140 -0.68 -8.51 -3.54
C ALA A 140 -0.83 -7.16 -4.29
N GLU A 141 -0.14 -6.11 -3.82
CA GLU A 141 -0.10 -4.80 -4.48
C GLU A 141 0.60 -4.90 -5.85
N LEU A 142 1.74 -5.57 -5.93
CA LEU A 142 2.45 -5.79 -7.21
C LEU A 142 1.62 -6.62 -8.20
N ASP A 143 0.96 -7.68 -7.74
CA ASP A 143 0.07 -8.50 -8.57
C ASP A 143 -1.12 -7.69 -9.11
N GLN A 144 -1.59 -6.72 -8.33
CA GLN A 144 -2.69 -5.84 -8.73
C GLN A 144 -2.21 -4.79 -9.74
N ASP A 145 -1.05 -4.19 -9.51
CA ASP A 145 -0.43 -3.24 -10.44
C ASP A 145 -0.13 -3.88 -11.80
N GLU A 146 0.32 -5.14 -11.84
CA GLU A 146 0.54 -5.85 -13.10
C GLU A 146 -0.78 -6.02 -13.88
N LYS A 147 -1.87 -6.37 -13.21
CA LYS A 147 -3.21 -6.48 -13.83
C LYS A 147 -3.69 -5.14 -14.36
N ASP A 148 -3.50 -4.07 -13.59
CA ASP A 148 -3.91 -2.72 -13.98
C ASP A 148 -3.07 -2.19 -15.14
N GLN A 149 -1.78 -2.51 -15.18
CA GLN A 149 -0.90 -2.24 -16.32
C GLN A 149 -1.37 -2.98 -17.57
N GLN A 150 -1.70 -4.27 -17.47
CA GLN A 150 -2.25 -5.06 -18.59
C GLN A 150 -3.58 -4.49 -19.09
N ASN A 151 -4.48 -4.12 -18.18
CA ASN A 151 -5.76 -3.50 -18.52
C ASN A 151 -5.57 -2.15 -19.23
N THR A 152 -4.68 -1.31 -18.71
CA THR A 152 -4.34 -0.01 -19.32
C THR A 152 -3.78 -0.19 -20.73
N SER A 153 -2.86 -1.15 -20.91
CA SER A 153 -2.28 -1.49 -22.22
C SER A 153 -3.36 -1.91 -23.22
N ARG A 154 -4.30 -2.78 -22.80
CA ARG A 154 -5.44 -3.20 -23.61
C ARG A 154 -6.33 -2.02 -24.02
N LEU A 155 -6.65 -1.14 -23.08
CA LEU A 155 -7.51 0.02 -23.34
C LEU A 155 -6.85 1.00 -24.33
N VAL A 156 -5.54 1.24 -24.19
CA VAL A 156 -4.77 2.07 -25.12
C VAL A 156 -4.78 1.48 -26.54
N GLN A 157 -4.64 0.16 -26.67
CA GLN A 157 -4.71 -0.52 -27.96
C GLN A 157 -6.10 -0.40 -28.60
N GLU A 158 -7.17 -0.59 -27.82
CA GLU A 158 -8.54 -0.45 -28.29
C GLU A 158 -8.84 0.99 -28.72
N HIS A 159 -8.43 1.97 -27.94
CA HIS A 159 -8.58 3.39 -28.27
C HIS A 159 -7.88 3.74 -29.59
N LYS A 160 -6.66 3.23 -29.80
CA LYS A 160 -5.94 3.40 -31.06
C LYS A 160 -6.72 2.79 -32.24
N LYS A 161 -7.24 1.57 -32.07
CA LYS A 161 -8.05 0.89 -33.10
C LYS A 161 -9.30 1.69 -33.45
N LEU A 162 -10.02 2.20 -32.43
CA LEU A 162 -11.20 3.04 -32.63
C LEU A 162 -10.89 4.35 -33.36
N LEU A 163 -9.75 4.99 -33.06
CA LEU A 163 -9.30 6.18 -33.79
C LEU A 163 -9.05 5.88 -35.27
N ASP A 164 -8.40 4.76 -35.57
CA ASP A 164 -8.13 4.33 -36.95
C ASP A 164 -9.44 4.04 -37.71
N GLU A 165 -10.37 3.31 -37.08
CA GLU A 165 -11.69 3.03 -37.64
C GLU A 165 -12.52 4.31 -37.86
N ASN A 166 -12.52 5.23 -36.89
CA ASN A 166 -13.23 6.50 -37.00
C ASN A 166 -12.69 7.36 -38.16
N LYS A 167 -11.37 7.39 -38.35
CA LYS A 167 -10.72 8.07 -39.47
C LYS A 167 -11.09 7.43 -40.80
N SER A 168 -11.14 6.10 -40.86
CA SER A 168 -11.56 5.35 -42.05
C SER A 168 -13.02 5.65 -42.41
N LEU A 169 -13.92 5.57 -41.43
CA LEU A 169 -15.35 5.88 -41.58
C LEU A 169 -15.59 7.33 -42.03
N SER A 170 -14.89 8.28 -41.41
CA SER A 170 -14.96 9.69 -41.79
C SER A 170 -14.53 9.89 -43.25
N THR A 171 -13.47 9.20 -43.68
CA THR A 171 -13.00 9.26 -45.07
C THR A 171 -14.04 8.70 -46.04
N TYR A 172 -14.60 7.53 -45.73
CA TYR A 172 -15.62 6.88 -46.54
C TYR A 172 -16.88 7.75 -46.67
N TYR A 173 -17.35 8.32 -45.56
CA TYR A 173 -18.48 9.26 -45.56
C TYR A 173 -18.24 10.45 -46.50
N GLN A 174 -17.06 11.07 -46.46
CA GLN A 174 -16.72 12.18 -47.35
C GLN A 174 -16.71 11.76 -48.83
N GLN A 175 -16.23 10.54 -49.12
CA GLN A 175 -16.27 10.00 -50.48
C GLN A 175 -17.71 9.81 -50.97
N CYS A 176 -18.57 9.17 -50.17
CA CYS A 176 -19.99 9.01 -50.49
C CYS A 176 -20.69 10.36 -50.68
N LYS A 177 -20.42 11.33 -49.80
CA LYS A 177 -20.98 12.69 -49.90
C LYS A 177 -20.58 13.36 -51.22
N LYS A 178 -19.30 13.28 -51.61
CA LYS A 178 -18.82 13.81 -52.90
C LYS A 178 -19.53 13.13 -54.08
N GLN A 179 -19.70 11.81 -54.02
CA GLN A 179 -20.35 11.04 -55.08
C GLN A 179 -21.82 11.44 -55.25
N LEU A 180 -22.54 11.66 -54.14
CA LEU A 180 -23.92 12.16 -54.16
C LEU A 180 -24.03 13.56 -54.78
N GLU A 181 -23.10 14.47 -54.48
CA GLU A 181 -23.11 15.82 -55.04
C GLU A 181 -22.92 15.81 -56.57
N VAL A 182 -22.05 14.93 -57.06
CA VAL A 182 -21.85 14.71 -58.50
C VAL A 182 -23.14 14.21 -59.17
N ILE A 183 -23.81 13.21 -58.57
CA ILE A 183 -25.06 12.65 -59.10
C ILE A 183 -26.15 13.72 -59.16
N ARG A 184 -26.32 14.50 -58.09
CA ARG A 184 -27.31 15.60 -58.03
C ARG A 184 -27.03 16.66 -59.11
N SER A 185 -25.77 17.07 -59.26
CA SER A 185 -25.37 18.05 -60.27
C SER A 185 -25.65 17.58 -61.70
N GLN A 186 -25.43 16.29 -61.99
CA GLN A 186 -25.74 15.71 -63.31
C GLN A 186 -27.25 15.67 -63.58
N GLN A 187 -28.05 15.36 -62.56
CA GLN A 187 -29.51 15.35 -62.69
C GLN A 187 -30.08 16.74 -62.96
N GLN A 188 -29.58 17.79 -62.29
CA GLN A 188 -30.00 19.17 -62.54
C GLN A 188 -29.69 19.64 -63.97
N LYS A 189 -28.52 19.30 -64.52
CA LYS A 189 -28.15 19.65 -65.90
C LYS A 189 -29.05 18.99 -66.96
N ARG A 190 -29.56 17.78 -66.69
CA ARG A 190 -30.47 17.05 -67.60
C ARG A 190 -31.90 17.62 -67.63
N GLN A 191 -32.33 18.33 -66.59
CA GLN A 191 -33.68 18.90 -66.50
C GLN A 191 -33.79 20.34 -67.04
N GLY A 192 -32.66 21.02 -67.25
CA GLY A 192 -32.62 22.38 -67.84
C GLY A 192 -32.59 22.42 -69.37
N THR A 193 -32.64 21.27 -70.03
CA THR A 193 -32.68 21.13 -71.50
C THR A 193 -34.03 20.54 -71.92
N SER A 194 -35.09 21.34 -71.89
CA SER A 194 -36.37 21.05 -72.54
C SER A 194 -37.07 22.33 -72.92
#